data_AF-A0A7C5PBP7-F1
#
_entry.id   AF-A0A7C5PBP7-F1
#
_cell.length_a   1.000
_cell.length_b   1.000
_cell.length_c   1.000
_cell.angle_alpha   90.00
_cell.angle_beta   90.00
_cell.angle_gamma   90.00
#
_symmetry.space_group_name_H-M   'P 1'
#
loop_
_entity.id
_entity.type
_entity.pdbx_description
1 polymer ?
#
loop_
_entity_poly.entity_id
_entity_poly.type
_entity_poly.pdbx_seq_one_letter_code
_entity_poly.pdbx_strand_id
1 'polypeptide(L)'
;MRLHVIGGDANMSEVATYLKAGTTALVLNLIEDGLAPRINIAKPVSQIKKISLDQSRKWNVELENGKTMPAVEIQRLYLKAAKDAYKGRDMITDDILQRWEYTLDMLEKDPMKLSTTIDWVIKLNLLTKIMDSKGLTLDDNLIKNAALQYHDIDPSTGLFYFLQKKGAVERIVTDDEIINAVSNPPENTRDYLRGKIVGLKCVSSMDWGSFDVKCGADTYEVKIDEPTSGTKAQLEGKLKADMTGEELVEVLKNIPGISVSKREYLYHTQSSGSLKRDKKKKKKPLFRDSDFSGGD
;
A
#
# COMPACT_ATOMS: atom_id res chain seq x y z
N MET A 1 1.36 -3.01 -17.00
CA MET A 1 2.05 -1.85 -16.39
C MET A 1 1.75 -1.82 -14.90
N ARG A 2 2.69 -1.41 -14.04
CA ARG A 2 2.43 -1.20 -12.59
C ARG A 2 2.69 0.26 -12.23
N LEU A 3 1.66 0.98 -11.81
CA LEU A 3 1.80 2.33 -11.27
C LEU A 3 2.25 2.25 -9.81
N HIS A 4 3.33 2.97 -9.46
CA HIS A 4 3.84 3.02 -8.09
C HIS A 4 3.66 4.43 -7.53
N VAL A 5 2.83 4.56 -6.48
CA VAL A 5 2.46 5.85 -5.88
C VAL A 5 3.05 5.91 -4.47
N ILE A 6 3.81 6.97 -4.18
CA ILE A 6 4.55 7.15 -2.91
C ILE A 6 4.09 8.34 -2.07
N GLY A 7 3.12 9.13 -2.57
CA GLY A 7 2.72 10.41 -1.97
C GLY A 7 1.68 10.32 -0.86
N GLY A 8 1.42 9.14 -0.29
CA GLY A 8 0.38 8.93 0.72
C GLY A 8 0.93 8.56 2.09
N ASP A 9 0.29 9.05 3.15
CA ASP A 9 0.60 8.67 4.53
C ASP A 9 0.14 7.22 4.82
N ALA A 10 0.74 6.61 5.84
CA ALA A 10 0.18 5.41 6.48
C ALA A 10 -1.05 5.81 7.31
N ASN A 11 -2.13 5.07 7.16
CA ASN A 11 -3.41 5.34 7.81
C ASN A 11 -3.69 4.28 8.87
N MET A 12 -4.20 4.71 10.02
CA MET A 12 -4.75 3.79 11.04
C MET A 12 -6.24 3.58 10.81
N SER A 13 -6.95 4.64 10.40
CA SER A 13 -8.37 4.55 10.04
C SER A 13 -8.59 3.66 8.81
N GLU A 14 -9.46 2.66 8.98
CA GLU A 14 -9.92 1.80 7.89
C GLU A 14 -10.66 2.61 6.82
N VAL A 15 -11.51 3.57 7.23
CA VAL A 15 -12.24 4.44 6.30
C VAL A 15 -11.27 5.31 5.49
N ALA A 16 -10.20 5.84 6.10
CA ALA A 16 -9.19 6.63 5.40
C ALA A 16 -8.41 5.77 4.39
N THR A 17 -8.04 4.55 4.76
CA THR A 17 -7.39 3.59 3.86
C THR A 17 -8.29 3.23 2.68
N TYR A 18 -9.57 2.93 2.97
CA TYR A 18 -10.60 2.59 1.99
C TYR A 18 -10.83 3.72 0.99
N LEU A 19 -11.01 4.96 1.47
CA LEU A 19 -11.15 6.14 0.61
C LEU A 19 -9.89 6.39 -0.21
N LYS A 20 -8.70 6.30 0.39
CA LYS A 20 -7.42 6.52 -0.32
C LYS A 20 -7.27 5.56 -1.50
N ALA A 21 -7.49 4.26 -1.28
CA ALA A 21 -7.38 3.26 -2.33
C ALA A 21 -8.54 3.39 -3.35
N GLY A 22 -9.77 3.48 -2.87
CA GLY A 22 -10.98 3.50 -3.68
C GLY A 22 -11.07 4.73 -4.60
N THR A 23 -10.89 5.93 -4.06
CA THR A 23 -10.93 7.16 -4.88
C THR A 23 -9.79 7.19 -5.91
N THR A 24 -8.59 6.72 -5.54
CA THR A 24 -7.47 6.59 -6.48
C THR A 24 -7.81 5.62 -7.61
N ALA A 25 -8.40 4.46 -7.32
CA ALA A 25 -8.82 3.49 -8.34
C ALA A 25 -9.86 4.09 -9.30
N LEU A 26 -10.86 4.82 -8.79
CA LEU A 26 -11.85 5.50 -9.63
C LEU A 26 -11.22 6.58 -10.51
N VAL A 27 -10.26 7.35 -9.98
CA VAL A 27 -9.51 8.34 -10.76
C VAL A 27 -8.68 7.67 -11.86
N LEU A 28 -8.05 6.52 -11.60
CA LEU A 28 -7.33 5.76 -12.62
C LEU A 28 -8.28 5.28 -13.72
N ASN A 29 -9.46 4.77 -13.37
CA ASN A 29 -10.46 4.43 -14.39
C ASN A 29 -10.88 5.65 -15.20
N LEU A 30 -11.11 6.82 -14.58
CA LEU A 30 -11.41 8.05 -15.32
C LEU A 30 -10.30 8.41 -16.32
N ILE A 31 -9.03 8.17 -15.97
CA ILE A 31 -7.90 8.42 -16.87
C ILE A 31 -7.91 7.42 -18.04
N GLU A 32 -8.14 6.13 -17.75
CA GLU A 32 -8.23 5.06 -18.75
C GLU A 32 -9.38 5.30 -19.75
N ASP A 33 -10.53 5.76 -19.26
CA ASP A 33 -11.71 6.06 -20.07
C ASP A 33 -11.63 7.44 -20.76
N GLY A 34 -10.58 8.23 -20.50
CA GLY A 34 -10.41 9.57 -21.05
C GLY A 34 -11.39 10.62 -20.50
N LEU A 35 -12.00 10.35 -19.34
CA LEU A 35 -13.02 11.17 -18.67
C LEU A 35 -12.45 12.03 -17.51
N ALA A 36 -11.18 11.87 -17.16
CA ALA A 36 -10.56 12.62 -16.07
C ALA A 36 -10.56 14.15 -16.32
N PRO A 37 -10.95 14.98 -15.34
CA PRO A 37 -10.84 16.43 -15.44
C PRO A 37 -9.40 16.88 -15.73
N ARG A 38 -9.23 17.85 -16.63
CA ARG A 38 -7.92 18.44 -16.94
C ARG A 38 -7.62 19.60 -16.00
N ILE A 39 -6.72 19.37 -15.04
CA ILE A 39 -6.34 20.36 -14.03
C ILE A 39 -4.82 20.48 -14.00
N ASN A 40 -4.31 21.65 -14.38
CA ASN A 40 -2.88 21.91 -14.41
C ASN A 40 -2.46 22.71 -13.16
N ILE A 41 -1.87 22.02 -12.19
CA ILE A 41 -1.43 22.60 -10.91
C ILE A 41 -0.04 23.25 -11.09
N ALA A 42 0.09 24.52 -10.69
CA ALA A 42 1.37 25.21 -10.72
C ALA A 42 2.30 24.71 -9.60
N LYS A 43 3.51 24.26 -9.98
CA LYS A 43 4.54 23.76 -9.05
C LYS A 43 3.97 22.71 -8.05
N PRO A 44 3.49 21.54 -8.51
CA PRO A 44 2.68 20.60 -7.71
C PRO A 44 3.28 20.23 -6.35
N VAL A 45 4.59 19.95 -6.30
CA VAL A 45 5.29 19.60 -5.04
C VAL A 45 5.22 20.72 -4.00
N SER A 46 5.27 21.98 -4.44
CA SER A 46 5.13 23.13 -3.53
C SER A 46 3.70 23.26 -3.02
N GLN A 47 2.70 23.01 -3.86
CA GLN A 47 1.29 23.10 -3.48
C GLN A 47 0.92 22.05 -2.42
N ILE A 48 1.43 20.82 -2.53
CA ILE A 48 1.21 19.78 -1.52
C ILE A 48 1.64 20.26 -0.12
N LYS A 49 2.84 20.86 -0.01
CA LYS A 49 3.34 21.41 1.26
C LYS A 49 2.47 22.55 1.78
N LYS A 50 2.05 23.46 0.90
CA LYS A 50 1.18 24.59 1.26
C LYS A 50 -0.17 24.10 1.80
N ILE A 51 -0.80 23.13 1.14
CA ILE A 51 -2.07 22.53 1.59
C ILE A 51 -1.89 21.90 2.97
N SER A 52 -0.84 21.09 3.16
CA SER A 52 -0.59 20.39 4.43
C SER A 52 -0.39 21.32 5.62
N LEU A 53 0.23 22.50 5.41
CA LEU A 53 0.54 23.48 6.46
C LEU A 53 -0.58 24.51 6.69
N ASP A 54 -1.60 24.56 5.83
CA ASP A 54 -2.65 25.57 5.90
C ASP A 54 -3.67 25.28 7.02
N GLN A 55 -3.44 25.90 8.18
CA GLN A 55 -4.34 25.84 9.33
C GLN A 55 -5.63 26.65 9.15
N SER A 56 -5.71 27.55 8.16
CA SER A 56 -6.95 28.27 7.84
C SER A 56 -8.00 27.39 7.16
N ARG A 57 -7.57 26.20 6.70
CA ARG A 57 -8.41 25.18 6.04
C ARG A 57 -9.11 25.68 4.77
N LYS A 58 -8.58 26.73 4.15
CA LYS A 58 -9.03 27.19 2.83
C LYS A 58 -8.41 26.35 1.72
N TRP A 59 -7.20 25.83 1.96
CA TRP A 59 -6.45 24.91 1.10
C TRP A 59 -6.40 25.35 -0.37
N ASN A 60 -6.11 26.63 -0.61
CA ASN A 60 -6.05 27.17 -1.97
C ASN A 60 -4.84 26.63 -2.73
N VAL A 61 -5.08 26.18 -3.96
CA VAL A 61 -4.09 25.63 -4.89
C VAL A 61 -3.92 26.58 -6.07
N GLU A 62 -2.68 26.90 -6.40
CA GLU A 62 -2.34 27.71 -7.58
C GLU A 62 -2.34 26.84 -8.84
N LEU A 63 -2.99 27.31 -9.90
CA LEU A 63 -3.04 26.65 -11.22
C LEU A 63 -2.06 27.32 -12.19
N GLU A 64 -1.64 26.62 -13.25
CA GLU A 64 -0.70 27.15 -14.24
C GLU A 64 -1.20 28.41 -14.97
N ASN A 65 -2.52 28.60 -15.03
CA ASN A 65 -3.14 29.79 -15.61
C ASN A 65 -3.15 31.02 -14.67
N GLY A 66 -2.49 30.94 -13.51
CA GLY A 66 -2.40 32.00 -12.52
C GLY A 66 -3.64 32.15 -11.61
N LYS A 67 -4.70 31.35 -11.83
CA LYS A 67 -5.87 31.31 -10.94
C LYS A 67 -5.58 30.46 -9.71
N THR A 68 -6.35 30.67 -8.66
CA THR A 68 -6.39 29.81 -7.48
C THR A 68 -7.70 29.04 -7.41
N MET A 69 -7.65 27.81 -6.90
CA MET A 69 -8.81 26.96 -6.69
C MET A 69 -8.66 26.21 -5.36
N PRO A 70 -9.70 26.14 -4.51
CA PRO A 70 -9.66 25.32 -3.30
C PRO A 70 -9.35 23.85 -3.62
N ALA A 71 -8.52 23.19 -2.81
CA ALA A 71 -8.18 21.77 -3.01
C ALA A 71 -9.43 20.87 -2.95
N VAL A 72 -10.43 21.24 -2.13
CA VAL A 72 -11.71 20.54 -2.06
C VAL A 72 -12.46 20.67 -3.38
N GLU A 73 -12.46 21.84 -4.03
CA GLU A 73 -13.09 22.03 -5.34
C GLU A 73 -12.42 21.18 -6.43
N ILE A 74 -11.09 21.06 -6.41
CA ILE A 74 -10.37 20.14 -7.31
C ILE A 74 -10.87 18.71 -7.10
N GLN A 75 -11.02 18.27 -5.84
CA GLN A 75 -11.56 16.94 -5.52
C GLN A 75 -13.02 16.80 -5.97
N ARG A 76 -13.85 17.84 -5.87
CA ARG A 76 -15.25 17.85 -6.36
C ARG A 76 -15.33 17.63 -7.86
N LEU A 77 -14.42 18.20 -8.65
CA LEU A 77 -14.37 17.97 -10.09
C LEU A 77 -14.13 16.49 -10.41
N TYR A 78 -13.22 15.83 -9.70
CA TYR A 78 -12.99 14.39 -9.87
C TYR A 78 -14.16 13.55 -9.35
N LEU A 79 -14.73 13.88 -8.19
CA LEU A 79 -15.91 13.20 -7.66
C LEU A 79 -17.08 13.29 -8.64
N LYS A 80 -17.34 14.47 -9.22
CA LYS A 80 -18.41 14.67 -10.21
C LYS A 80 -18.18 13.76 -11.41
N ALA A 81 -16.98 13.77 -12.00
CA ALA A 81 -16.65 12.91 -13.13
C ALA A 81 -16.82 11.42 -12.80
N ALA A 82 -16.38 10.99 -11.61
CA ALA A 82 -16.51 9.61 -11.16
C ALA A 82 -17.98 9.21 -10.94
N LYS A 83 -18.81 10.09 -10.38
CA LYS A 83 -20.26 9.86 -10.23
C LYS A 83 -20.96 9.76 -11.57
N ASP A 84 -20.66 10.67 -12.50
CA ASP A 84 -21.26 10.69 -13.83
C ASP A 84 -20.93 9.40 -14.61
N ALA A 85 -19.73 8.85 -14.41
CA ALA A 85 -19.27 7.66 -15.12
C ALA A 85 -19.64 6.32 -14.44
N TYR A 86 -19.59 6.24 -13.11
CA TYR A 86 -19.52 4.95 -12.41
C TYR A 86 -20.59 4.72 -11.33
N LYS A 87 -21.44 5.71 -11.04
CA LYS A 87 -22.54 5.50 -10.09
C LYS A 87 -23.45 4.36 -10.56
N GLY A 88 -23.77 3.42 -9.67
CA GLY A 88 -24.56 2.24 -9.95
C GLY A 88 -23.79 1.08 -10.58
N ARG A 89 -22.46 1.18 -10.72
CA ARG A 89 -21.60 0.10 -11.22
C ARG A 89 -21.64 -1.12 -10.30
N ASP A 90 -21.46 -0.89 -9.00
CA ASP A 90 -21.48 -1.90 -7.95
C ASP A 90 -21.57 -1.23 -6.57
N MET A 91 -21.88 -2.02 -5.54
CA MET A 91 -22.09 -1.51 -4.17
C MET A 91 -20.85 -0.86 -3.56
N ILE A 92 -19.64 -1.36 -3.87
CA ILE A 92 -18.38 -0.84 -3.32
C ILE A 92 -18.08 0.52 -3.96
N THR A 93 -18.24 0.62 -5.28
CA THR A 93 -18.10 1.88 -6.01
C THR A 93 -19.06 2.94 -5.46
N ASP A 94 -20.33 2.60 -5.26
CA ASP A 94 -21.32 3.54 -4.73
C ASP A 94 -21.02 3.97 -3.28
N ASP A 95 -20.55 3.07 -2.42
CA ASP A 95 -20.12 3.40 -1.06
C ASP A 95 -18.92 4.35 -1.06
N ILE A 96 -17.90 4.10 -1.89
CA ILE A 96 -16.74 5.00 -2.06
C ILE A 96 -17.21 6.39 -2.50
N LEU A 97 -18.08 6.47 -3.50
CA LEU A 97 -18.59 7.76 -4.02
C LEU A 97 -19.37 8.53 -2.95
N GLN A 98 -20.20 7.84 -2.15
CA GLN A 98 -20.96 8.46 -1.07
C GLN A 98 -20.05 8.96 0.05
N ARG A 99 -19.09 8.14 0.50
CA ARG A 99 -18.14 8.50 1.55
C ARG A 99 -17.20 9.63 1.10
N TRP A 100 -16.79 9.64 -0.17
CA TRP A 100 -15.97 10.70 -0.73
C TRP A 100 -16.74 12.02 -0.74
N GLU A 101 -17.99 12.01 -1.21
CA GLU A 101 -18.86 13.20 -1.17
C GLU A 101 -19.05 13.73 0.24
N TYR A 102 -19.43 12.86 1.19
CA TYR A 102 -19.61 13.23 2.59
C TYR A 102 -18.33 13.81 3.20
N THR A 103 -17.18 13.19 2.89
CA THR A 103 -15.88 13.67 3.36
C THR A 103 -15.60 15.09 2.87
N LEU A 104 -15.78 15.35 1.58
CA LEU A 104 -15.59 16.69 1.02
C LEU A 104 -16.59 17.69 1.63
N ASP A 105 -17.84 17.28 1.85
CA ASP A 105 -18.89 18.12 2.46
C ASP A 105 -18.48 18.58 3.86
N MET A 106 -17.96 17.66 4.67
CA MET A 106 -17.52 17.99 6.03
C MET A 106 -16.22 18.77 6.02
N LEU A 107 -15.31 18.53 5.07
CA LEU A 107 -14.10 19.36 4.94
C LEU A 107 -14.43 20.84 4.67
N GLU A 108 -15.52 21.14 3.97
CA GLU A 108 -15.97 22.52 3.71
C GLU A 108 -16.78 23.11 4.86
N LYS A 109 -17.64 22.31 5.51
CA LYS A 109 -18.58 22.79 6.53
C LYS A 109 -18.01 22.76 7.94
N ASP A 110 -17.56 21.58 8.38
CA ASP A 110 -17.02 21.32 9.71
C ASP A 110 -16.15 20.05 9.70
N PRO A 111 -14.82 20.18 9.52
CA PRO A 111 -13.92 19.04 9.43
C PRO A 111 -13.97 18.14 10.67
N MET A 112 -14.35 18.65 11.84
CA MET A 112 -14.39 17.86 13.08
C MET A 112 -15.47 16.78 13.07
N LYS A 113 -16.45 16.86 12.14
CA LYS A 113 -17.42 15.79 11.88
C LYS A 113 -16.78 14.50 11.33
N LEU A 114 -15.53 14.58 10.88
CA LEU A 114 -14.74 13.44 10.40
C LEU A 114 -13.84 12.84 11.50
N SER A 115 -14.04 13.23 12.76
CA SER A 115 -13.22 12.78 13.90
C SER A 115 -13.39 11.32 14.29
N THR A 116 -14.18 10.56 13.54
CA THR A 116 -14.34 9.10 13.62
C THR A 116 -13.82 8.38 12.37
N THR A 117 -13.51 9.08 11.28
CA THR A 117 -13.25 8.47 9.96
C THR A 117 -11.92 8.89 9.32
N ILE A 118 -11.42 10.10 9.54
CA ILE A 118 -10.21 10.61 8.87
C ILE A 118 -9.08 10.84 9.87
N ASP A 119 -7.95 10.13 9.69
CA ASP A 119 -6.84 10.06 10.67
C ASP A 119 -6.39 11.41 11.23
N TRP A 120 -6.14 12.40 10.37
CA TRP A 120 -5.65 13.70 10.85
C TRP A 120 -6.69 14.42 11.72
N VAL A 121 -7.99 14.23 11.45
CA VAL A 121 -9.09 14.78 12.23
C VAL A 121 -9.27 14.00 13.54
N ILE A 122 -9.22 12.67 13.49
CA ILE A 122 -9.26 11.80 14.68
C ILE A 122 -8.12 12.19 15.63
N LYS A 123 -6.89 12.27 15.09
CA LYS A 123 -5.70 12.65 15.84
C LYS A 123 -5.82 14.06 16.40
N LEU A 124 -6.25 15.04 15.60
CA LEU A 124 -6.45 16.40 16.07
C LEU A 124 -7.45 16.44 17.24
N ASN A 125 -8.61 15.79 17.10
CA ASN A 125 -9.63 15.71 18.16
C ASN A 125 -9.07 15.09 19.45
N LEU A 126 -8.32 13.99 19.34
CA LEU A 126 -7.69 13.33 20.47
C LEU A 126 -6.69 14.25 21.17
N LEU A 127 -5.76 14.85 20.43
CA LEU A 127 -4.71 15.69 21.00
C LEU A 127 -5.29 16.97 21.60
N THR A 128 -6.28 17.59 20.96
CA THR A 128 -6.99 18.76 21.51
C THR A 128 -7.64 18.42 22.85
N LYS A 129 -8.34 17.28 22.97
CA LYS A 129 -8.91 16.85 24.26
C LYS A 129 -7.87 16.64 25.35
N ILE A 130 -6.71 16.06 25.00
CA ILE A 130 -5.60 15.88 25.97
C ILE A 130 -5.07 17.26 26.40
N MET A 131 -4.83 18.16 25.44
CA MET A 131 -4.37 19.53 25.71
C MET A 131 -5.33 20.27 26.63
N ASP A 132 -6.62 20.31 26.29
CA ASP A 132 -7.64 21.01 27.07
C ASP A 132 -7.79 20.44 28.48
N SER A 133 -7.75 19.11 28.62
CA SER A 133 -7.91 18.45 29.94
C SER A 133 -6.74 18.67 30.89
N LYS A 134 -5.55 18.94 30.36
CA LYS A 134 -4.30 19.05 31.13
C LYS A 134 -3.66 20.44 31.09
N GLY A 135 -4.27 21.40 30.38
CA GLY A 135 -3.70 22.73 30.18
C GLY A 135 -2.38 22.71 29.41
N LEU A 136 -2.22 21.80 28.45
CA LEU A 136 -0.99 21.64 27.66
C LEU A 136 -1.07 22.36 26.32
N THR A 137 0.10 22.60 25.72
CA THR A 137 0.22 23.13 24.37
C THR A 137 0.78 22.07 23.41
N LEU A 138 0.74 22.36 22.11
CA LEU A 138 1.26 21.46 21.06
C LEU A 138 2.76 21.17 21.22
N ASP A 139 3.51 22.07 21.87
CA ASP A 139 4.95 21.94 22.07
C ASP A 139 5.32 20.98 23.21
N ASP A 140 4.35 20.59 24.05
CA ASP A 140 4.58 19.70 25.17
C ASP A 140 5.00 18.29 24.71
N ASN A 141 5.99 17.72 25.40
CA ASN A 141 6.51 16.38 25.08
C ASN A 141 5.44 15.30 25.20
N LEU A 142 4.47 15.46 26.11
CA LEU A 142 3.36 14.52 26.23
C LEU A 142 2.49 14.51 24.97
N ILE A 143 2.23 15.68 24.37
CA ILE A 143 1.43 15.80 23.14
C ILE A 143 2.18 15.22 21.94
N LYS A 144 3.49 15.49 21.83
CA LYS A 144 4.36 14.89 20.81
C LYS A 144 4.39 13.37 20.93
N ASN A 145 4.52 12.83 22.15
CA ASN A 145 4.47 11.39 22.41
C ASN A 145 3.10 10.80 22.08
N ALA A 146 2.00 11.46 22.46
CA ALA A 146 0.66 11.00 22.10
C ALA A 146 0.44 10.99 20.57
N ALA A 147 0.98 11.97 19.84
CA ALA A 147 0.90 12.02 18.39
C ALA A 147 1.62 10.84 17.71
N LEU A 148 2.72 10.35 18.31
CA LEU A 148 3.42 9.13 17.91
C LEU A 148 2.65 7.87 18.31
N GLN A 149 2.19 7.78 19.57
CA GLN A 149 1.43 6.65 20.11
C GLN A 149 0.09 6.41 19.39
N TYR A 150 -0.45 7.42 18.70
CA TYR A 150 -1.59 7.23 17.79
C TYR A 150 -1.33 6.13 16.75
N HIS A 151 -0.08 6.03 16.26
CA HIS A 151 0.34 5.09 15.23
C HIS A 151 1.02 3.83 15.78
N ASP A 152 0.98 3.61 17.10
CA ASP A 152 1.47 2.37 17.69
C ASP A 152 0.54 1.20 17.30
N ILE A 153 1.14 0.18 16.70
CA ILE A 153 0.42 -0.97 16.14
C ILE A 153 0.06 -2.02 17.18
N ASP A 154 0.59 -1.90 18.40
CA ASP A 154 0.20 -2.77 19.52
C ASP A 154 -1.23 -2.41 19.97
N PRO A 155 -2.21 -3.35 19.87
CA PRO A 155 -3.59 -3.08 20.25
C PRO A 155 -3.80 -2.75 21.74
N SER A 156 -2.84 -3.05 22.60
CA SER A 156 -2.90 -2.80 24.04
C SER A 156 -2.45 -1.39 24.43
N THR A 157 -1.56 -0.77 23.65
CA THR A 157 -0.93 0.53 23.96
C THR A 157 -1.30 1.63 22.96
N GLY A 158 -1.63 1.28 21.72
CA GLY A 158 -1.92 2.24 20.66
C GLY A 158 -3.17 3.07 20.91
N LEU A 159 -3.03 4.40 20.79
CA LEU A 159 -4.15 5.32 21.07
C LEU A 159 -5.26 5.20 20.03
N PHE A 160 -4.96 4.85 18.79
CA PHE A 160 -6.00 4.55 17.80
C PHE A 160 -6.84 3.33 18.22
N TYR A 161 -6.20 2.22 18.62
CA TYR A 161 -6.91 1.03 19.07
C TYR A 161 -7.69 1.25 20.38
N PHE A 162 -7.19 2.12 21.26
CA PHE A 162 -7.97 2.57 22.41
C PHE A 162 -9.29 3.26 21.99
N LEU A 163 -9.24 4.14 20.99
CA LEU A 163 -10.44 4.78 20.43
C LEU A 163 -11.36 3.75 19.76
N GLN A 164 -10.80 2.81 19.01
CA GLN A 164 -11.54 1.72 18.37
C GLN A 164 -12.31 0.86 19.37
N LYS A 165 -11.66 0.43 20.46
CA LYS A 165 -12.30 -0.33 21.55
C LYS A 165 -13.44 0.42 22.23
N LYS A 166 -13.41 1.76 22.19
CA LYS A 166 -14.49 2.61 22.72
C LYS A 166 -15.59 2.91 21.70
N GLY A 167 -15.52 2.38 20.48
CA GLY A 167 -16.44 2.70 19.40
C GLY A 167 -16.34 4.15 18.91
N ALA A 168 -15.20 4.81 19.15
CA ALA A 168 -14.98 6.22 18.80
C ALA A 168 -14.40 6.41 17.39
N VAL A 169 -14.13 5.33 16.66
CA VAL A 169 -13.74 5.33 15.25
C VAL A 169 -14.58 4.33 14.49
N GLU A 170 -14.87 4.65 13.23
CA GLU A 170 -15.65 3.80 12.34
C GLU A 170 -14.79 2.67 11.76
N ARG A 171 -15.43 1.52 11.53
CA ARG A 171 -14.83 0.31 10.96
C ARG A 171 -15.44 0.02 9.60
N ILE A 172 -14.63 -0.48 8.68
CA ILE A 172 -15.03 -1.04 7.38
C ILE A 172 -15.11 -2.56 7.47
N VAL A 173 -14.20 -3.19 8.22
CA VAL A 173 -14.13 -4.65 8.37
C VAL A 173 -14.22 -5.06 9.84
N THR A 174 -14.64 -6.30 10.06
CA THR A 174 -14.67 -6.93 11.37
C THR A 174 -13.30 -7.47 11.79
N ASP A 175 -13.12 -7.69 13.09
CA ASP A 175 -11.89 -8.31 13.60
C ASP A 175 -11.74 -9.75 13.08
N ASP A 176 -12.84 -10.49 12.90
CA ASP A 176 -12.82 -11.85 12.35
C ASP A 176 -12.34 -11.87 10.90
N GLU A 177 -12.75 -10.91 10.07
CA GLU A 177 -12.25 -10.77 8.69
C GLU A 177 -10.75 -10.46 8.65
N ILE A 178 -10.27 -9.59 9.55
CA ILE A 178 -8.84 -9.28 9.69
C ILE A 178 -8.05 -10.52 10.10
N ILE A 179 -8.50 -11.23 11.14
CA ILE A 179 -7.85 -12.45 11.63
C ILE A 179 -7.82 -13.51 10.54
N ASN A 180 -8.92 -13.69 9.81
CA ASN A 180 -8.99 -14.61 8.69
C ASN A 180 -7.96 -14.28 7.59
N ALA A 181 -7.80 -13.00 7.26
CA ALA A 181 -6.86 -12.53 6.24
C ALA A 181 -5.37 -12.71 6.61
N VAL A 182 -5.05 -12.90 7.90
CA VAL A 182 -3.66 -13.21 8.33
C VAL A 182 -3.18 -14.53 7.74
N SER A 183 -4.05 -15.53 7.65
CA SER A 183 -3.70 -16.89 7.21
C SER A 183 -4.27 -17.27 5.85
N ASN A 184 -5.27 -16.53 5.36
CA ASN A 184 -5.95 -16.84 4.10
C ASN A 184 -5.70 -15.75 3.07
N PRO A 185 -5.06 -16.07 1.93
CA PRO A 185 -4.84 -15.11 0.86
C PRO A 185 -6.16 -14.74 0.15
N PRO A 186 -6.19 -13.59 -0.57
CA PRO A 186 -7.29 -13.25 -1.46
C PRO A 186 -7.59 -14.35 -2.48
N GLU A 187 -8.86 -14.68 -2.68
CA GLU A 187 -9.27 -15.84 -3.47
C GLU A 187 -9.30 -15.60 -4.99
N ASN A 188 -9.32 -14.35 -5.42
CA ASN A 188 -9.54 -13.92 -6.80
C ASN A 188 -8.26 -13.39 -7.50
N THR A 189 -7.10 -13.58 -6.89
CA THR A 189 -5.80 -13.22 -7.48
C THR A 189 -4.83 -14.39 -7.38
N ARG A 190 -3.66 -14.23 -8.01
CA ARG A 190 -2.53 -15.16 -7.88
C ARG A 190 -2.03 -15.39 -6.46
N ASP A 191 -2.39 -14.53 -5.52
CA ASP A 191 -2.00 -14.70 -4.12
C ASP A 191 -2.67 -15.93 -3.51
N TYR A 192 -3.83 -16.37 -4.04
CA TYR A 192 -4.42 -17.65 -3.65
C TYR A 192 -3.46 -18.81 -3.89
N LEU A 193 -3.00 -18.97 -5.13
CA LEU A 193 -2.01 -20.00 -5.48
C LEU A 193 -0.76 -19.88 -4.59
N ARG A 194 -0.17 -18.68 -4.50
CA ARG A 194 1.06 -18.44 -3.73
C ARG A 194 0.90 -18.87 -2.26
N GLY A 195 -0.21 -18.49 -1.62
CA GLY A 195 -0.49 -18.86 -0.24
C GLY A 195 -0.74 -20.37 -0.06
N LYS A 196 -1.35 -21.05 -1.04
CA LYS A 196 -1.58 -22.51 -0.96
C LYS A 196 -0.32 -23.34 -1.15
N ILE A 197 0.66 -22.85 -1.91
CA ILE A 197 1.88 -23.62 -2.23
C ILE A 197 3.07 -23.31 -1.32
N VAL A 198 3.03 -22.25 -0.51
CA VAL A 198 4.16 -21.81 0.33
C VAL A 198 4.65 -22.89 1.32
N GLY A 199 3.77 -23.79 1.73
CA GLY A 199 4.10 -24.91 2.63
C GLY A 199 4.54 -26.20 1.92
N LEU A 200 4.45 -26.28 0.59
CA LEU A 200 4.78 -27.50 -0.14
C LEU A 200 6.31 -27.69 -0.22
N LYS A 201 6.79 -28.88 0.16
CA LYS A 201 8.23 -29.20 0.19
C LYS A 201 8.90 -29.14 -1.19
N CYS A 202 8.13 -29.31 -2.26
CA CYS A 202 8.64 -29.24 -3.62
C CYS A 202 8.87 -27.79 -4.09
N VAL A 203 8.34 -26.77 -3.41
CA VAL A 203 8.59 -25.36 -3.75
C VAL A 203 9.89 -24.90 -3.11
N SER A 204 10.87 -24.51 -3.92
CA SER A 204 12.21 -24.15 -3.45
C SER A 204 12.49 -22.65 -3.37
N SER A 205 11.72 -21.83 -4.08
CA SER A 205 11.83 -20.37 -4.08
C SER A 205 10.49 -19.76 -4.50
N MET A 206 10.22 -18.51 -4.12
CA MET A 206 8.99 -17.81 -4.50
C MET A 206 9.21 -16.29 -4.56
N ASP A 207 8.59 -15.65 -5.56
CA ASP A 207 8.52 -14.21 -5.77
C ASP A 207 7.05 -13.79 -6.05
N TRP A 208 6.81 -12.54 -6.43
CA TRP A 208 5.49 -11.98 -6.73
C TRP A 208 4.82 -12.61 -7.95
N GLY A 209 5.60 -12.94 -8.98
CA GLY A 209 5.09 -13.44 -10.26
C GLY A 209 5.67 -14.78 -10.69
N SER A 210 6.51 -15.40 -9.87
CA SER A 210 7.11 -16.70 -10.19
C SER A 210 7.52 -17.47 -8.94
N PHE A 211 7.75 -18.77 -9.11
CA PHE A 211 8.30 -19.66 -8.09
C PHE A 211 8.98 -20.86 -8.74
N ASP A 212 9.89 -21.50 -8.02
CA ASP A 212 10.58 -22.69 -8.51
C ASP A 212 10.05 -23.97 -7.83
N VAL A 213 9.80 -25.00 -8.63
CA VAL A 213 9.34 -26.33 -8.20
C VAL A 213 10.40 -27.39 -8.51
N LYS A 214 10.80 -28.14 -7.49
CA LYS A 214 11.72 -29.28 -7.61
C LYS A 214 10.96 -30.55 -8.00
N CYS A 215 11.39 -31.17 -9.09
CA CYS A 215 10.86 -32.43 -9.63
C CYS A 215 12.02 -33.43 -9.76
N GLY A 216 12.24 -34.26 -8.75
CA GLY A 216 13.42 -35.12 -8.66
C GLY A 216 14.73 -34.31 -8.69
N ALA A 217 15.56 -34.54 -9.73
CA ALA A 217 16.81 -33.80 -9.96
C ALA A 217 16.61 -32.48 -10.73
N ASP A 218 15.43 -32.30 -11.33
CA ASP A 218 15.11 -31.13 -12.15
C ASP A 218 14.46 -30.02 -11.31
N THR A 219 14.58 -28.79 -11.79
CA THR A 219 13.84 -27.63 -11.25
C THR A 219 13.08 -26.97 -12.38
N TYR A 220 11.82 -26.63 -12.12
CA TYR A 220 10.94 -25.94 -13.05
C TYR A 220 10.62 -24.56 -12.49
N GLU A 221 10.76 -23.52 -13.32
CA GLU A 221 10.25 -22.19 -13.02
C GLU A 221 8.79 -22.12 -13.47
N VAL A 222 7.91 -21.74 -12.55
CA VAL A 222 6.51 -21.43 -12.82
C VAL A 222 6.37 -19.91 -12.79
N LYS A 223 5.81 -19.31 -13.84
CA LYS A 223 5.46 -17.89 -13.89
C LYS A 223 3.94 -17.71 -13.93
N ILE A 224 3.46 -16.76 -13.15
CA ILE A 224 2.06 -16.33 -13.11
C ILE A 224 2.01 -14.94 -13.73
N ASP A 225 1.97 -14.91 -15.06
CA ASP A 225 2.08 -13.70 -15.87
C ASP A 225 0.87 -12.77 -15.64
N GLU A 226 -0.31 -13.37 -15.49
CA GLU A 226 -1.57 -12.67 -15.24
C GLU A 226 -1.89 -12.60 -13.73
N PRO A 227 -1.96 -11.41 -13.11
CA PRO A 227 -2.26 -11.27 -11.67
C PRO A 227 -3.60 -11.85 -11.22
N THR A 228 -4.54 -12.01 -12.16
CA THR A 228 -5.88 -12.59 -11.96
C THR A 228 -5.93 -14.09 -12.27
N SER A 229 -4.79 -14.75 -12.46
CA SER A 229 -4.67 -16.21 -12.62
C SER A 229 -4.19 -16.88 -11.33
N GLY A 230 -4.36 -18.20 -11.21
CA GLY A 230 -4.07 -18.91 -9.96
C GLY A 230 -5.07 -18.61 -8.85
N THR A 231 -6.31 -18.32 -9.21
CA THR A 231 -7.42 -18.04 -8.28
C THR A 231 -7.96 -19.33 -7.65
N LYS A 232 -8.75 -19.20 -6.57
CA LYS A 232 -9.50 -20.31 -5.97
C LYS A 232 -10.36 -21.03 -6.98
N ALA A 233 -11.14 -20.29 -7.77
CA ALA A 233 -12.01 -20.88 -8.78
C ALA A 233 -11.25 -21.74 -9.82
N GLN A 234 -9.99 -21.39 -10.11
CA GLN A 234 -9.16 -22.16 -11.03
C GLN A 234 -8.49 -23.39 -10.39
N LEU A 235 -8.28 -23.38 -9.07
CA LEU A 235 -7.43 -24.32 -8.34
C LEU A 235 -8.14 -25.18 -7.29
N GLU A 236 -9.40 -24.88 -7.00
CA GLU A 236 -10.19 -25.61 -6.00
C GLU A 236 -10.24 -27.11 -6.35
N GLY A 237 -9.92 -27.95 -5.36
CA GLY A 237 -9.84 -29.40 -5.52
C GLY A 237 -8.63 -29.92 -6.32
N LYS A 238 -7.77 -29.06 -6.87
CA LYS A 238 -6.60 -29.47 -7.67
C LYS A 238 -5.30 -29.55 -6.88
N LEU A 239 -5.21 -28.85 -5.75
CA LEU A 239 -4.02 -28.83 -4.89
C LEU A 239 -4.20 -29.74 -3.67
N LYS A 240 -3.17 -30.52 -3.33
CA LYS A 240 -3.09 -31.36 -2.12
C LYS A 240 -1.82 -31.04 -1.34
N ALA A 241 -1.87 -31.26 -0.03
CA ALA A 241 -0.77 -30.89 0.88
C ALA A 241 0.51 -31.74 0.68
N ASP A 242 0.37 -32.94 0.13
CA ASP A 242 1.42 -33.93 -0.06
C ASP A 242 1.83 -34.12 -1.53
N MET A 243 1.42 -33.20 -2.43
CA MET A 243 1.74 -33.30 -3.85
C MET A 243 3.24 -33.31 -4.11
N THR A 244 3.66 -34.13 -5.09
CA THR A 244 5.02 -34.06 -5.61
C THR A 244 5.21 -32.84 -6.50
N GLY A 245 6.46 -32.50 -6.82
CA GLY A 245 6.73 -31.42 -7.76
C GLY A 245 6.16 -31.69 -9.15
N GLU A 246 6.22 -32.94 -9.60
CA GLU A 246 5.71 -33.39 -10.90
C GLU A 246 4.20 -33.21 -10.98
N GLU A 247 3.47 -33.62 -9.93
CA GLU A 247 2.02 -33.44 -9.86
C GLU A 247 1.65 -31.95 -9.85
N LEU A 248 2.38 -31.14 -9.08
CA LEU A 248 2.14 -29.70 -9.02
C LEU A 248 2.37 -29.03 -10.38
N VAL A 249 3.49 -29.33 -11.04
CA VAL A 249 3.81 -28.82 -12.38
C VAL A 249 2.73 -29.22 -13.38
N GLU A 250 2.24 -30.45 -13.33
CA GLU A 250 1.22 -30.95 -14.26
C GLU A 250 -0.14 -30.26 -14.06
N VAL A 251 -0.53 -30.01 -12.82
CA VAL A 251 -1.73 -29.20 -12.52
C VAL A 251 -1.58 -27.79 -13.08
N LEU A 252 -0.44 -27.14 -12.87
CA LEU A 252 -0.23 -25.73 -13.17
C LEU A 252 -0.10 -25.42 -14.66
N LYS A 253 0.48 -26.34 -15.47
CA LYS A 253 0.53 -26.20 -16.94
C LYS A 253 -0.84 -26.00 -17.58
N ASN A 254 -1.89 -26.50 -16.94
CA ASN A 254 -3.25 -26.46 -17.43
C ASN A 254 -4.05 -25.24 -16.93
N ILE A 255 -3.42 -24.33 -16.19
CA ILE A 255 -4.07 -23.12 -15.66
C ILE A 255 -3.79 -21.94 -16.60
N PRO A 256 -4.83 -21.28 -17.16
CA PRO A 256 -4.64 -20.08 -17.97
C PRO A 256 -3.84 -19.00 -17.22
N GLY A 257 -2.95 -18.30 -17.93
CA GLY A 257 -2.11 -17.25 -17.36
C GLY A 257 -0.93 -17.75 -16.52
N ILE A 258 -0.69 -19.07 -16.50
CA ILE A 258 0.49 -19.70 -15.89
C ILE A 258 1.34 -20.35 -16.97
N SER A 259 2.65 -20.08 -16.94
CA SER A 259 3.63 -20.72 -17.80
C SER A 259 4.63 -21.51 -16.96
N VAL A 260 5.06 -22.67 -17.47
CA VAL A 260 6.02 -23.54 -16.79
C VAL A 260 7.17 -23.87 -17.73
N SER A 261 8.39 -23.64 -17.28
CA SER A 261 9.62 -23.94 -18.02
C SER A 261 10.61 -24.67 -17.14
N LYS A 262 11.38 -25.60 -17.72
CA LYS A 262 12.49 -26.23 -17.00
C LYS A 262 13.62 -25.22 -16.83
N ARG A 263 14.16 -25.05 -15.62
CA ARG A 263 15.38 -24.26 -15.42
C ARG A 263 16.57 -25.05 -15.96
N GLU A 264 17.23 -24.49 -16.95
CA GLU A 264 18.57 -24.93 -17.35
C GLU A 264 19.58 -24.19 -16.49
N TYR A 265 20.14 -24.89 -15.49
CA TYR A 265 21.34 -24.39 -14.84
C TYR A 265 22.49 -24.57 -15.83
N LEU A 266 22.91 -23.49 -16.47
CA LEU A 266 24.25 -23.42 -17.04
C LEU A 266 25.22 -23.55 -15.87
N TYR A 267 25.70 -24.78 -15.64
CA TYR A 267 26.87 -24.99 -14.82
C TYR A 267 28.00 -24.20 -15.47
N HIS A 268 28.32 -23.02 -14.94
CA HIS A 268 29.65 -22.49 -15.08
C HIS A 268 30.57 -23.46 -14.33
N THR A 269 30.96 -24.54 -15.00
CA THR A 269 32.19 -25.24 -14.69
C THR A 269 33.30 -24.21 -14.84
N GLN A 270 33.68 -23.54 -13.75
CA GLN A 270 35.02 -23.00 -13.64
C GLN A 270 35.95 -24.20 -13.68
N SER A 271 36.33 -24.61 -14.89
CA SER A 271 37.51 -25.41 -15.11
C SER A 271 38.66 -24.65 -14.43
N SER A 272 39.31 -25.30 -13.48
CA SER A 272 40.55 -24.87 -12.85
C SER A 272 41.64 -24.66 -13.91
N GLY A 273 41.63 -23.49 -14.54
CA GLY A 273 42.66 -23.01 -15.43
C GLY A 273 43.55 -22.04 -14.67
N SER A 274 44.77 -22.50 -14.35
CA SER A 274 45.85 -21.70 -13.78
C SER A 274 46.08 -20.42 -14.60
N LEU A 275 45.61 -19.28 -14.09
CA LEU A 275 46.00 -17.96 -14.58
C LEU A 275 46.92 -17.32 -13.55
N LYS A 276 48.22 -17.32 -13.88
CA LYS A 276 49.28 -16.58 -13.18
C LYS A 276 48.84 -15.13 -12.98
N ARG A 277 48.72 -14.69 -11.73
CA ARG A 277 48.51 -13.30 -11.37
C ARG A 277 49.80 -12.50 -11.56
N ASP A 278 49.82 -11.66 -12.58
CA ASP A 278 50.78 -10.57 -12.71
C ASP A 278 50.55 -9.53 -11.60
N LYS A 279 51.59 -9.25 -10.80
CA LYS A 279 51.59 -8.20 -9.78
C LYS A 279 51.69 -6.83 -10.46
N LYS A 280 50.58 -6.11 -10.60
CA LYS A 280 50.59 -4.64 -10.79
C LYS A 280 49.99 -3.91 -9.59
N LYS A 281 50.74 -2.87 -9.20
CA LYS A 281 50.66 -2.06 -7.96
C LYS A 281 49.26 -1.54 -7.64
N LYS A 282 48.83 -1.72 -6.38
CA LYS A 282 47.65 -1.08 -5.77
C LYS A 282 47.88 0.43 -5.63
N LYS A 283 46.99 1.26 -6.17
CA LYS A 283 46.79 2.66 -5.74
C LYS A 283 45.98 2.67 -4.44
N LYS A 284 46.40 3.49 -3.48
CA LYS A 284 45.74 3.70 -2.17
C LYS A 284 44.32 4.26 -2.33
N PRO A 285 43.37 3.90 -1.45
CA PRO A 285 42.10 4.63 -1.35
C PRO A 285 42.27 5.93 -0.56
N LEU A 286 41.48 6.93 -0.95
CA LEU A 286 41.37 8.24 -0.30
C LEU A 286 40.33 8.16 0.84
N PHE A 287 40.74 8.74 1.96
CA PHE A 287 40.00 9.09 3.19
C PHE A 287 39.75 8.01 4.25
N ARG A 288 40.13 8.42 5.47
CA ARG A 288 40.18 7.77 6.78
C ARG A 288 38.96 8.24 7.58
N ASP A 289 38.38 7.35 8.37
CA ASP A 289 37.61 7.72 9.55
C ASP A 289 38.49 7.74 10.80
N SER A 290 38.10 8.64 11.71
CA SER A 290 38.42 8.76 13.14
C SER A 290 39.86 9.01 13.56
N ASP A 291 40.09 10.16 14.21
CA ASP A 291 40.67 10.18 15.56
C ASP A 291 40.07 11.35 16.36
N PHE A 292 39.42 10.98 17.47
CA PHE A 292 38.97 11.82 18.57
C PHE A 292 40.14 11.95 19.57
N SER A 293 40.54 13.17 19.89
CA SER A 293 41.33 13.59 21.06
C SER A 293 41.18 15.12 21.13
N GLY A 294 40.78 15.82 22.20
CA GLY A 294 40.93 15.61 23.63
C GLY A 294 41.81 16.76 24.17
N GLY A 295 41.21 17.74 24.87
CA GLY A 295 41.85 18.87 25.61
C GLY A 295 42.40 20.00 24.73
N ASP A 296 42.24 21.31 25.00
CA ASP A 296 41.92 22.07 26.23
C ASP A 296 40.83 23.14 25.99
#